data_AF-A0A6A8Q5M1-F1
#
_entry.id   AF-A0A6A8Q5M1-F1
#
_cell.length_a   1.000
_cell.length_b   1.000
_cell.length_c   1.000
_cell.angle_alpha   90.00
_cell.angle_beta   90.00
_cell.angle_gamma   90.00
#
_symmetry.space_group_name_H-M   'P 1'
#
loop_
_entity.id
_entity.type
_entity.pdbx_description
1 polymer ?
#
loop_
_entity_poly.entity_id
_entity_poly.type
_entity_poly.pdbx_seq_one_letter_code
_entity_poly.pdbx_strand_id
1 'polypeptide(L)'
;MKFFVSLLLMLVMSSLAVLASDTCPQDKDPKIIIEFYDKYNEVKLGLTDEFVFMEFSSKIREQINKELTEQHIKDVDSFVDSGGEFIISSPTVLRSNRIQYNLEDIEDIEFEKGVLQFEYRQKSDVGFEDIISQDGTKALSSFYVEDLEQFALTYKEYTQP
;
A
#
# COMPACT_ATOMS: atom_id res chain seq x y z
N MET A 1 -59.54 -4.00 58.72
CA MET A 1 -58.21 -4.66 58.72
C MET A 1 -58.22 -5.73 57.65
N LYS A 2 -57.40 -5.59 56.61
CA LYS A 2 -57.23 -6.58 55.53
C LYS A 2 -55.74 -6.92 55.49
N PHE A 3 -55.42 -8.18 55.80
CA PHE A 3 -54.12 -8.77 55.51
C PHE A 3 -54.40 -10.13 54.87
N PHE A 4 -53.87 -10.34 53.68
CA PHE A 4 -53.03 -11.49 53.31
C PHE A 4 -52.82 -11.43 51.79
N VAL A 5 -51.80 -10.64 51.41
CA VAL A 5 -51.11 -10.75 50.14
C VAL A 5 -49.79 -11.41 50.48
N SER A 6 -49.52 -12.60 49.94
CA SER A 6 -48.21 -13.02 49.45
C SER A 6 -48.24 -14.53 49.17
N LEU A 7 -48.14 -14.92 47.90
CA LEU A 7 -47.35 -16.09 47.54
C LEU A 7 -46.93 -16.01 46.06
N LEU A 8 -45.61 -15.97 45.88
CA LEU A 8 -44.84 -16.50 44.76
C LEU A 8 -45.07 -15.93 43.35
N LEU A 9 -44.18 -15.00 42.97
CA LEU A 9 -43.51 -15.08 41.68
C LEU A 9 -42.12 -14.42 41.79
N MET A 10 -41.16 -15.15 42.36
CA MET A 10 -39.75 -14.77 42.27
C MET A 10 -39.26 -15.11 40.86
N LEU A 11 -39.29 -14.08 40.01
CA LEU A 11 -38.65 -14.07 38.69
C LEU A 11 -37.28 -13.41 38.91
N VAL A 12 -36.26 -14.22 39.20
CA VAL A 12 -34.87 -13.76 39.17
C VAL A 12 -34.17 -14.58 38.10
N MET A 13 -34.16 -14.02 36.89
CA MET A 13 -33.37 -14.49 35.77
C MET A 13 -31.90 -14.43 36.17
N SER A 14 -31.29 -15.60 36.35
CA SER A 14 -29.86 -15.75 36.54
C SER A 14 -29.14 -15.18 35.32
N SER A 15 -28.35 -14.15 35.55
CA SER A 15 -27.43 -13.54 34.59
C SER A 15 -26.38 -14.55 34.13
N LEU A 16 -26.57 -15.14 32.96
CA LEU A 16 -25.46 -15.66 32.15
C LEU A 16 -24.73 -14.46 31.54
N ALA A 17 -23.88 -13.82 32.34
CA ALA A 17 -22.80 -13.01 31.79
C ALA A 17 -21.77 -13.97 31.21
N VAL A 18 -21.96 -14.35 29.94
CA VAL A 18 -20.86 -14.87 29.12
C VAL A 18 -19.95 -13.68 28.86
N LEU A 19 -19.02 -13.44 29.79
CA LEU A 19 -17.85 -12.61 29.54
C LEU A 19 -16.81 -13.48 28.83
N ALA A 20 -17.09 -13.83 27.58
CA ALA A 20 -16.04 -14.15 26.63
C ALA A 20 -15.46 -12.80 26.19
N SER A 21 -14.54 -12.26 26.98
CA SER A 21 -13.64 -11.20 26.53
C SER A 21 -12.60 -11.82 25.60
N ASP A 22 -13.05 -12.25 24.42
CA ASP A 22 -12.17 -12.41 23.27
C ASP A 22 -11.81 -11.01 22.79
N THR A 23 -10.95 -10.31 23.53
CA THR A 23 -10.09 -9.33 22.89
C THR A 23 -9.07 -10.14 22.10
N CYS A 24 -9.45 -10.55 20.89
CA CYS A 24 -8.49 -10.70 19.81
C CYS A 24 -7.58 -9.46 19.87
N PRO A 25 -6.25 -9.60 19.85
CA PRO A 25 -5.40 -8.45 19.65
C PRO A 25 -5.90 -7.77 18.37
N GLN A 26 -6.38 -6.53 18.50
CA GLN A 26 -6.71 -5.74 17.32
C GLN A 26 -5.43 -5.70 16.49
N ASP A 27 -5.48 -6.25 15.28
CA ASP A 27 -4.61 -5.83 14.19
C ASP A 27 -4.70 -4.30 14.20
N LYS A 28 -3.67 -3.66 14.74
CA LYS A 28 -3.61 -2.21 14.72
C LYS A 28 -3.18 -1.86 13.32
N ASP A 29 -4.01 -1.08 12.62
CA ASP A 29 -3.59 -0.50 11.36
C ASP A 29 -2.24 0.22 11.56
N PRO A 30 -1.28 0.04 10.63
CA PRO A 30 0.03 0.67 10.71
C PRO A 30 -0.08 2.18 10.90
N LYS A 31 0.72 2.73 11.81
CA LYS A 31 0.68 4.15 12.13
C LYS A 31 1.31 4.94 10.98
N ILE A 32 0.53 5.84 10.39
CA ILE A 32 1.03 6.79 9.38
C ILE A 32 2.00 7.77 10.06
N ILE A 33 3.21 7.87 9.52
CA ILE A 33 4.26 8.80 9.95
C ILE A 33 4.17 10.08 9.13
N ILE A 34 4.12 9.95 7.81
CA ILE A 34 3.99 11.07 6.88
C ILE A 34 3.30 10.62 5.59
N GLU A 35 2.53 11.50 4.97
CA GLU A 35 1.93 11.29 3.66
C GLU A 35 1.90 12.60 2.86
N PHE A 36 2.12 12.50 1.56
CA PHE A 36 2.06 13.60 0.62
C PHE A 36 1.22 13.20 -0.59
N TYR A 37 0.56 14.18 -1.20
CA TYR A 37 -0.13 14.03 -2.46
C TYR A 37 0.68 14.69 -3.57
N ASP A 38 0.61 14.14 -4.78
CA ASP A 38 1.17 14.80 -5.96
C ASP A 38 0.41 16.09 -6.30
N LYS A 39 0.96 16.89 -7.21
CA LYS A 39 0.37 18.18 -7.65
C LYS A 39 -1.05 18.04 -8.21
N TYR A 40 -1.45 16.83 -8.60
CA TYR A 40 -2.75 16.51 -9.19
C TYR A 40 -3.73 15.88 -8.20
N ASN A 41 -3.29 15.54 -6.98
CA ASN A 41 -4.05 14.76 -5.99
C ASN A 41 -4.56 13.41 -6.53
N GLU A 42 -3.84 12.80 -7.47
CA GLU A 42 -4.18 11.46 -8.00
C GLU A 42 -3.24 10.37 -7.44
N VAL A 43 -2.08 10.75 -6.91
CA VAL A 43 -1.10 9.85 -6.28
C VAL A 43 -0.75 10.34 -4.88
N LYS A 44 -0.70 9.42 -3.93
CA LYS A 44 -0.27 9.64 -2.55
C LYS A 44 0.93 8.76 -2.24
N LEU A 45 2.02 9.37 -1.78
CA LEU A 45 3.19 8.69 -1.23
C LEU A 45 3.15 8.77 0.28
N GLY A 46 3.36 7.66 0.98
CA GLY A 46 3.29 7.63 2.43
C GLY A 46 4.26 6.65 3.08
N LEU A 47 4.63 6.96 4.31
CA LEU A 47 5.49 6.17 5.18
C LEU A 47 4.69 5.85 6.45
N THR A 48 4.68 4.58 6.82
CA THR A 48 4.17 4.10 8.11
C THR A 48 5.30 3.57 8.97
N ASP A 49 4.97 3.11 10.17
CA ASP A 49 5.89 2.40 11.04
C ASP A 49 6.33 1.03 10.51
N GLU A 50 5.70 0.51 9.46
CA GLU A 50 5.95 -0.83 8.91
C GLU A 50 6.34 -0.85 7.42
N PHE A 51 5.90 0.11 6.61
CA PHE A 51 6.15 0.11 5.16
C PHE A 51 6.18 1.52 4.56
N VAL A 52 6.72 1.62 3.35
CA VAL A 52 6.42 2.72 2.42
C VAL A 52 5.33 2.26 1.46
N PHE A 53 4.40 3.16 1.13
CA PHE A 53 3.34 2.87 0.18
C PHE A 53 3.14 4.02 -0.81
N MET A 54 2.64 3.66 -1.97
CA MET A 54 2.09 4.59 -2.95
C MET A 54 0.68 4.15 -3.31
N GLU A 55 -0.29 5.02 -3.05
CA GLU A 55 -1.70 4.84 -3.39
C GLU A 55 -2.06 5.76 -4.55
N PHE A 56 -2.85 5.30 -5.51
CA PHE A 56 -3.17 6.05 -6.71
C PHE A 56 -4.61 5.78 -7.17
N SER A 57 -5.14 6.67 -8.01
CA SER A 57 -6.48 6.51 -8.57
C SER A 57 -6.63 5.23 -9.40
N SER A 58 -7.86 4.72 -9.54
CA SER A 58 -8.13 3.56 -10.41
C SER A 58 -7.75 3.81 -11.87
N LYS A 59 -7.83 5.07 -12.31
CA LYS A 59 -7.43 5.53 -13.64
C LYS A 59 -5.92 5.38 -13.85
N ILE A 60 -5.11 5.78 -12.88
CA ILE A 60 -3.66 5.56 -12.92
C ILE A 60 -3.35 4.07 -12.94
N ARG A 61 -4.03 3.26 -12.12
CA ARG A 61 -3.89 1.79 -12.14
C ARG A 61 -4.17 1.19 -13.52
N GLU A 62 -5.25 1.62 -14.17
CA GLU A 62 -5.62 1.16 -15.51
C GLU A 62 -4.56 1.54 -16.55
N GLN A 63 -4.00 2.75 -16.44
CA GLN A 63 -2.90 3.18 -17.30
C GLN A 63 -1.64 2.33 -17.11
N ILE A 64 -1.23 2.10 -15.86
CA ILE A 64 -0.06 1.24 -15.55
C ILE A 64 -0.28 -0.18 -16.09
N ASN A 65 -1.46 -0.76 -15.86
CA ASN A 65 -1.78 -2.11 -16.36
C ASN A 65 -1.74 -2.18 -17.88
N LYS A 66 -2.17 -1.12 -18.57
CA LYS A 66 -2.09 -1.04 -20.02
C LYS A 66 -0.62 -1.01 -20.47
N GLU A 67 0.21 -0.19 -19.86
CA GLU A 67 1.64 -0.09 -20.18
C GLU A 67 2.39 -1.41 -19.92
N LEU A 68 2.15 -2.06 -18.77
CA LEU A 68 2.71 -3.37 -18.44
C LEU A 68 2.29 -4.45 -19.46
N THR A 69 1.03 -4.41 -19.90
CA THR A 69 0.53 -5.35 -20.92
C THR A 69 1.18 -5.08 -22.28
N GLU A 70 1.29 -3.82 -22.69
CA GLU A 70 1.94 -3.45 -23.95
C GLU A 70 3.43 -3.79 -23.97
N GLN A 71 4.12 -3.61 -22.84
CA GLN A 71 5.52 -4.02 -22.69
C GLN A 71 5.67 -5.53 -22.78
N HIS A 72 4.83 -6.27 -22.07
CA HIS A 72 4.84 -7.74 -22.12
C HIS A 72 4.60 -8.27 -23.55
N ILE A 73 3.67 -7.69 -24.31
CA ILE A 73 3.44 -8.08 -25.71
C ILE A 73 4.71 -7.87 -26.54
N LYS A 74 5.40 -6.73 -26.38
CA LYS A 74 6.65 -6.45 -27.09
C LYS A 74 7.76 -7.43 -26.71
N ASP A 75 7.86 -7.77 -25.44
CA ASP A 75 8.88 -8.70 -24.95
C ASP A 75 8.64 -10.11 -25.50
N VAL A 76 7.38 -10.58 -25.51
CA VAL A 76 7.00 -11.88 -26.10
C VAL A 76 7.23 -11.89 -27.62
N ASP A 77 6.87 -10.83 -28.35
CA ASP A 77 7.10 -10.72 -29.79
C ASP A 77 8.60 -10.73 -30.14
N SER A 78 9.45 -10.24 -29.23
CA SER A 78 10.90 -10.23 -29.40
C SER A 78 11.58 -11.57 -29.05
N PHE A 79 10.89 -12.46 -28.34
CA PHE A 79 11.43 -13.73 -27.88
C PHE A 79 11.17 -14.83 -28.92
N VAL A 80 12.22 -15.25 -29.65
CA VAL A 80 12.18 -16.40 -30.56
C VAL A 80 13.15 -17.45 -30.04
N ASP A 81 12.63 -18.55 -29.48
CA ASP A 81 13.48 -19.70 -29.15
C ASP A 81 13.89 -20.43 -30.44
N SER A 82 15.10 -21.00 -30.39
CA SER A 82 15.73 -21.85 -31.39
C SER A 82 14.87 -23.04 -31.88
N GLY A 83 13.86 -23.46 -31.10
CA GLY A 83 12.89 -24.50 -31.48
C GLY A 83 11.54 -23.98 -32.03
N GLY A 84 11.28 -22.68 -32.03
CA GLY A 84 10.00 -22.09 -32.45
C GLY A 84 8.83 -22.30 -31.47
N GLU A 85 9.08 -22.84 -30.27
CA GLU A 85 8.07 -22.93 -29.21
C GLU A 85 8.12 -21.68 -28.30
N PHE A 86 7.00 -20.97 -28.22
CA PHE A 86 6.86 -19.78 -27.38
C PHE A 86 6.30 -20.18 -26.01
N ILE A 87 7.02 -19.88 -24.94
CA ILE A 87 6.45 -19.91 -23.58
C ILE A 87 5.79 -18.55 -23.35
N ILE A 88 4.50 -18.45 -23.64
CA ILE A 88 3.70 -17.24 -23.37
C ILE A 88 3.30 -17.27 -21.89
N SER A 89 4.00 -16.52 -21.05
CA SER A 89 3.51 -16.20 -19.71
C SER A 89 2.43 -15.12 -19.79
N SER A 90 1.63 -14.96 -18.72
CA SER A 90 0.67 -13.86 -18.64
C SER A 90 1.36 -12.58 -18.16
N PRO A 91 0.89 -11.37 -18.57
CA PRO A 91 1.45 -10.11 -18.07
C PRO A 91 1.18 -9.93 -16.58
N THR A 92 2.15 -9.38 -15.86
CA THR A 92 1.96 -8.90 -14.48
C THR A 92 1.05 -7.67 -14.50
N VAL A 93 0.02 -7.67 -13.64
CA VAL A 93 -0.95 -6.56 -13.52
C VAL A 93 -1.23 -6.22 -12.06
N LEU A 94 -1.42 -4.93 -11.80
CA LEU A 94 -1.83 -4.40 -10.51
C LEU A 94 -3.32 -4.67 -10.26
N ARG A 95 -3.59 -5.44 -9.21
CA ARG A 95 -4.95 -5.72 -8.72
C ARG A 95 -5.48 -4.66 -7.76
N SER A 96 -4.58 -3.95 -7.08
CA SER A 96 -4.89 -2.91 -6.11
C SER A 96 -4.48 -1.54 -6.64
N ASN A 97 -5.13 -0.50 -6.11
CA ASN A 97 -4.79 0.92 -6.31
C ASN A 97 -3.61 1.36 -5.42
N ARG A 98 -2.83 0.40 -4.92
CA ARG A 98 -1.74 0.63 -3.97
C ARG A 98 -0.64 -0.38 -4.19
N ILE A 99 0.59 0.11 -4.19
CA ILE A 99 1.79 -0.71 -4.00
C ILE A 99 2.42 -0.34 -2.66
N GLN A 100 3.04 -1.32 -2.01
CA GLN A 100 3.73 -1.12 -0.74
C GLN A 100 4.94 -2.02 -0.64
N TYR A 101 5.96 -1.54 0.06
CA TYR A 101 7.19 -2.25 0.37
C TYR A 101 7.44 -2.15 1.87
N ASN A 102 7.65 -3.28 2.53
CA ASN A 102 8.02 -3.28 3.94
C ASN A 102 9.33 -2.52 4.12
N LEU A 103 9.52 -1.88 5.28
CA LEU A 103 10.75 -1.11 5.52
C LEU A 103 12.01 -1.96 5.43
N GLU A 104 11.92 -3.27 5.73
CA GLU A 104 13.04 -4.21 5.62
C GLU A 104 13.47 -4.56 4.19
N ASP A 105 12.59 -4.31 3.21
CA ASP A 105 12.83 -4.57 1.79
C ASP A 105 13.41 -3.37 1.05
N ILE A 106 13.40 -2.20 1.69
CA ILE A 106 14.00 -0.96 1.19
C ILE A 106 15.38 -0.81 1.83
N GLU A 107 16.42 -0.76 1.01
CA GLU A 107 17.80 -0.60 1.48
C GLU A 107 18.13 0.85 1.78
N ASP A 108 17.74 1.76 0.89
CA ASP A 108 17.87 3.20 1.11
C ASP A 108 16.79 3.98 0.33
N ILE A 109 16.57 5.21 0.78
CA ILE A 109 15.82 6.22 0.04
C ILE A 109 16.72 7.45 -0.07
N GLU A 110 17.12 7.77 -1.29
CA GLU A 110 17.95 8.92 -1.58
C GLU A 110 17.16 10.04 -2.25
N PHE A 111 17.41 11.27 -1.82
CA PHE A 111 16.93 12.46 -2.49
C PHE A 111 18.12 13.25 -3.04
N GLU A 112 18.28 13.25 -4.36
CA GLU A 112 19.35 13.97 -5.04
C GLU A 112 18.81 14.74 -6.24
N LYS A 113 19.22 16.01 -6.39
CA LYS A 113 18.86 16.86 -7.54
C LYS A 113 17.35 16.95 -7.82
N GLY A 114 16.53 16.93 -6.77
CA GLY A 114 15.07 17.00 -6.88
C GLY A 114 14.38 15.69 -7.26
N VAL A 115 15.10 14.57 -7.20
CA VAL A 115 14.58 13.23 -7.53
C VAL A 115 14.67 12.34 -6.30
N LEU A 116 13.55 11.71 -5.95
CA LEU A 116 13.49 10.66 -4.95
C LEU A 116 13.77 9.30 -5.62
N GLN A 117 14.73 8.55 -5.07
CA GLN A 117 15.14 7.24 -5.56
C GLN A 117 15.02 6.21 -4.44
N PHE A 118 14.56 5.02 -4.80
CA PHE A 118 14.40 3.90 -3.87
C PHE A 118 15.39 2.82 -4.26
N GLU A 119 16.20 2.38 -3.30
CA GLU A 119 17.01 1.19 -3.42
C GLU A 119 16.30 0.04 -2.71
N TYR A 120 16.17 -1.10 -3.37
CA TYR A 120 15.42 -2.25 -2.87
C TYR A 120 16.35 -3.44 -2.72
N ARG A 121 16.22 -4.17 -1.61
CA ARG A 121 16.96 -5.43 -1.40
C ARG A 121 16.54 -6.47 -2.45
N GLN A 122 15.23 -6.53 -2.70
CA GLN A 122 14.66 -7.33 -3.76
C GLN A 122 13.48 -6.58 -4.37
N LYS A 123 13.73 -5.91 -5.50
CA LYS A 123 12.69 -5.22 -6.24
C LYS A 123 11.65 -6.22 -6.77
N SER A 124 10.37 -5.94 -6.58
CA SER A 124 9.30 -6.67 -7.27
C SER A 124 9.22 -6.24 -8.75
N ASP A 125 8.33 -6.86 -9.54
CA ASP A 125 8.13 -6.48 -10.95
C ASP A 125 7.77 -4.99 -11.15
N VAL A 126 7.20 -4.34 -10.14
CA VAL A 126 6.75 -2.94 -10.17
C VAL A 126 7.28 -2.18 -8.96
N GLY A 127 8.11 -1.16 -9.18
CA GLY A 127 8.61 -0.21 -8.18
C GLY A 127 7.81 1.09 -8.13
N PHE A 128 8.16 1.99 -7.19
CA PHE A 128 7.53 3.32 -7.09
C PHE A 128 7.87 4.21 -8.30
N GLU A 129 9.04 4.00 -8.88
CA GLU A 129 9.58 4.71 -10.05
C GLU A 129 8.92 4.29 -11.38
N ASP A 130 8.16 3.20 -11.36
CA ASP A 130 7.42 2.65 -12.52
C ASP A 130 5.97 3.17 -12.56
N ILE A 131 5.52 3.88 -11.51
CA ILE A 131 4.19 4.49 -11.46
C ILE A 131 4.19 5.75 -12.33
N ILE A 132 3.21 5.83 -13.23
CA ILE A 132 3.02 6.96 -14.15
C ILE A 132 1.85 7.82 -13.67
N SER A 133 2.02 9.15 -13.68
CA SER A 133 0.99 10.15 -13.36
C SER A 133 0.06 10.38 -14.54
N GLN A 134 -0.99 11.17 -14.32
CA GLN A 134 -2.01 11.48 -15.32
C GLN A 134 -1.45 12.06 -16.63
N ASP A 135 -0.37 12.84 -16.54
CA ASP A 135 0.25 13.52 -17.68
C ASP A 135 1.21 12.61 -18.47
N GLY A 136 1.33 11.34 -18.09
CA GLY A 136 2.25 10.39 -18.72
C GLY A 136 3.69 10.48 -18.22
N THR A 137 3.98 11.31 -17.21
CA THR A 137 5.30 11.39 -16.57
C THR A 137 5.38 10.47 -15.35
N LYS A 138 6.59 10.21 -14.84
CA LYS A 138 6.76 9.41 -13.63
C LYS A 138 6.09 10.10 -12.44
N ALA A 139 5.31 9.36 -11.66
CA ALA A 139 4.54 9.89 -10.53
C ALA A 139 5.41 10.63 -9.52
N LEU A 140 6.61 10.12 -9.21
CA LEU A 140 7.56 10.79 -8.32
C LEU A 140 7.97 12.19 -8.79
N SER A 141 7.91 12.48 -10.10
CA SER A 141 8.20 13.83 -10.62
C SER A 141 7.03 14.81 -10.51
N SER A 142 5.83 14.30 -10.23
CA SER A 142 4.61 15.09 -10.05
C SER A 142 4.44 15.63 -8.62
N PHE A 143 5.27 15.22 -7.67
CA PHE A 143 5.27 15.76 -6.30
C PHE A 143 5.96 17.14 -6.21
N TYR A 144 5.68 17.88 -5.14
CA TYR A 144 6.48 19.05 -4.78
C TYR A 144 7.87 18.58 -4.31
N VAL A 145 8.90 19.36 -4.65
CA VAL A 145 10.30 18.96 -4.39
C VAL A 145 10.55 18.93 -2.88
N GLU A 146 9.96 19.87 -2.16
CA GLU A 146 10.01 20.01 -0.71
C GLU A 146 9.38 18.81 0.00
N ASP A 147 8.29 18.26 -0.55
CA ASP A 147 7.62 17.08 0.01
C ASP A 147 8.47 15.82 -0.15
N LEU A 148 9.15 15.67 -1.31
CA LEU A 148 10.06 14.54 -1.54
C LEU A 148 11.31 14.61 -0.66
N GLU A 149 11.86 15.81 -0.47
CA GLU A 149 12.98 16.02 0.45
C GLU A 149 12.58 15.69 1.88
N GLN A 150 11.43 16.21 2.34
CA GLN A 150 10.91 15.93 3.66
C GLN A 150 10.62 14.44 3.86
N PHE A 151 10.10 13.76 2.83
CA PHE A 151 9.87 12.32 2.86
C PHE A 151 11.17 11.54 3.10
N ALA A 152 12.23 11.85 2.34
CA ALA A 152 13.53 11.19 2.49
C ALA A 152 14.17 11.45 3.86
N LEU A 153 14.10 12.69 4.35
CA LEU A 153 14.60 13.06 5.68
C LEU A 153 13.86 12.29 6.78
N THR A 154 12.53 12.27 6.74
CA THR A 154 11.71 11.56 7.73
C THR A 154 11.95 10.04 7.66
N TYR A 155 12.14 9.47 6.47
CA TYR A 155 12.51 8.06 6.35
C TYR A 155 13.84 7.76 7.06
N LYS A 156 14.89 8.56 6.80
CA LYS A 156 16.22 8.36 7.41
C LYS A 156 16.19 8.52 8.92
N GLU A 157 15.50 9.54 9.43
CA GLU A 157 15.32 9.73 10.88
C GLU A 157 14.59 8.54 11.54
N TYR A 158 13.68 7.89 10.81
CA TYR A 158 12.90 6.78 11.34
C TYR A 158 13.64 5.44 11.29
N THR A 159 14.37 5.16 10.20
CA THR A 159 15.00 3.84 9.96
C THR A 159 16.47 3.77 10.37
N GLN A 160 17.15 4.91 10.55
CA GLN A 160 18.56 4.99 10.96
C GLN A 160 18.75 5.86 12.23
N PRO A 161 18.17 5.45 13.38
CA PRO A 161 18.25 6.20 14.63
C PRO A 161 19.65 6.27 15.26
#